data_AF-A0A2V6C0Z2-F1
#
_entry.id   AF-A0A2V6C0Z2-F1
#
_cell.length_a   1.000
_cell.length_b   1.000
_cell.length_c   1.000
_cell.angle_alpha   90.00
_cell.angle_beta   90.00
_cell.angle_gamma   90.00
#
_symmetry.space_group_name_H-M   'P 1'
#
loop_
_entity.id
_entity.type
_entity.pdbx_description
1 polymer ?
#
loop_
_entity_poly.entity_id
_entity_poly.type
_entity_poly.pdbx_seq_one_letter_code
_entity_poly.pdbx_strand_id
1 'polypeptide(L)'
;VLEANGYALLKNKRVGLITNQTGVDSRGVRTRVFLRKNCNLVSLYTPEHGLDGREKAGRYIGSRRDPVTGLTAHSLYDPTGKPTPAVLHGINTLVFHTGLPWIPTSPNIPRWNSPLYYVATGLIGELHGPETGVGGARPFEIISARGVSGSSFTDYMNSQNLAGISFSEHRSGPVGGSSLRIDPSATGNLTAINIYGLAEMNRQLRAN
;
A
#
# COMPACT_ATOMS: atom_id res chain seq x y z
N VAL A 1 7.65 -21.67 0.67
CA VAL A 1 8.58 -21.84 1.81
C VAL A 1 8.00 -22.69 2.93
N LEU A 2 6.92 -22.28 3.62
CA LEU A 2 6.35 -23.08 4.73
C LEU A 2 5.84 -24.46 4.29
N GLU A 3 5.04 -24.52 3.22
CA GLU A 3 4.51 -25.78 2.66
C GLU A 3 5.64 -26.70 2.17
N ALA A 4 6.62 -26.13 1.44
CA ALA A 4 7.80 -26.85 0.95
C ALA A 4 8.66 -27.48 2.06
N ASN A 5 8.64 -26.92 3.27
CA ASN A 5 9.35 -27.45 4.44
C ASN A 5 8.41 -28.22 5.40
N GLY A 6 7.22 -28.63 4.95
CA GLY A 6 6.25 -29.37 5.77
C GLY A 6 5.86 -28.65 7.06
N TYR A 7 5.89 -27.31 7.07
CA TYR A 7 5.63 -26.47 8.25
C TYR A 7 6.56 -26.74 9.44
N ALA A 8 7.76 -27.31 9.23
CA ALA A 8 8.68 -27.72 10.30
C ALA A 8 8.96 -26.62 11.33
N LEU A 9 9.13 -25.37 10.88
CA LEU A 9 9.36 -24.20 11.73
C LEU A 9 8.19 -23.87 12.68
N LEU A 10 6.99 -24.36 12.40
CA LEU A 10 5.75 -24.08 13.13
C LEU A 10 5.24 -25.29 13.93
N LYS A 11 5.91 -26.44 13.84
CA LYS A 11 5.51 -27.67 14.53
C LYS A 11 5.53 -27.45 16.05
N ASN A 12 4.49 -27.91 16.74
CA ASN A 12 4.29 -27.79 18.20
C ASN A 12 4.25 -26.35 18.75
N LYS A 13 4.12 -25.33 17.88
CA LYS A 13 4.05 -23.92 18.30
C LYS A 13 2.61 -23.43 18.32
N ARG A 14 2.29 -22.53 19.25
CA ARG A 14 1.02 -21.79 19.27
C ARG A 14 1.19 -20.57 18.37
N VAL A 15 0.67 -20.67 17.15
CA VAL A 15 0.94 -19.71 16.08
C VAL A 15 -0.07 -18.57 16.13
N GLY A 16 0.46 -17.34 16.15
CA GLY A 16 -0.26 -16.13 15.80
C GLY A 16 0.02 -15.75 14.35
N LEU A 17 -1.00 -15.34 13.59
CA LEU A 17 -0.84 -14.92 12.20
C LEU A 17 -1.21 -13.45 12.04
N ILE A 18 -0.26 -12.61 11.64
CA ILE A 18 -0.56 -11.28 11.10
C ILE A 18 -0.87 -11.44 9.62
N THR A 19 -2.08 -11.09 9.21
CA THR A 19 -2.48 -11.18 7.81
C THR A 19 -3.63 -10.24 7.48
N ASN A 20 -3.81 -9.98 6.20
CA ASN A 20 -5.02 -9.39 5.62
C ASN A 20 -5.44 -10.22 4.40
N GLN A 21 -6.26 -9.65 3.51
CA GLN A 21 -6.73 -10.29 2.28
C GLN A 21 -5.60 -10.73 1.33
N THR A 22 -4.41 -10.15 1.46
CA THR A 22 -3.27 -10.43 0.58
C THR A 22 -2.52 -11.70 0.93
N GLY A 23 -2.71 -12.23 2.15
CA GLY A 23 -2.08 -13.47 2.57
C GLY A 23 -2.76 -14.68 1.93
N VAL A 24 -2.29 -15.11 0.76
CA VAL A 24 -2.73 -16.31 0.03
C VAL A 24 -1.55 -17.15 -0.46
N ASP A 25 -1.77 -18.43 -0.77
CA ASP A 25 -0.81 -19.28 -1.48
C ASP A 25 -0.87 -19.07 -3.02
N SER A 26 -0.02 -19.77 -3.80
CA SER A 26 0.02 -19.63 -5.27
C SER A 26 -1.27 -20.06 -5.97
N ARG A 27 -2.17 -20.73 -5.24
CA ARG A 27 -3.49 -21.16 -5.70
C ARG A 27 -4.59 -20.18 -5.23
N GLY A 28 -4.23 -19.08 -4.58
CA GLY A 28 -5.17 -18.11 -4.02
C GLY A 28 -5.81 -18.54 -2.70
N VAL A 29 -5.32 -19.61 -2.06
CA VAL A 29 -5.86 -20.09 -0.78
C VAL A 29 -5.31 -19.26 0.35
N ARG A 30 -6.20 -18.66 1.17
CA ARG A 30 -5.81 -17.77 2.28
C ARG A 30 -4.87 -18.45 3.27
N THR A 31 -3.82 -17.73 3.71
CA THR A 31 -2.82 -18.19 4.70
C THR A 31 -3.46 -18.69 5.98
N ARG A 32 -4.52 -18.01 6.45
CA ARG A 32 -5.27 -18.44 7.63
C ARG A 32 -5.93 -19.82 7.48
N VAL A 33 -6.29 -20.22 6.26
CA VAL A 33 -6.94 -21.53 5.99
C VAL A 33 -5.91 -22.65 6.08
N PHE A 34 -4.81 -22.56 5.35
CA PHE A 34 -3.84 -23.65 5.34
C PHE A 34 -3.03 -23.73 6.64
N LEU A 35 -2.78 -22.61 7.34
CA LEU A 35 -2.18 -22.65 8.67
C LEU A 35 -3.13 -23.23 9.72
N ARG A 36 -4.44 -22.97 9.62
CA ARG A 36 -5.42 -23.59 10.54
C ARG A 36 -5.49 -25.10 10.38
N LYS A 37 -5.31 -25.61 9.16
CA LYS A 37 -5.31 -27.06 8.86
C LYS A 37 -4.01 -27.75 9.27
N ASN A 38 -2.87 -27.10 9.07
CA ASN A 38 -1.57 -27.76 9.17
C ASN A 38 -0.74 -27.35 10.39
N CYS A 39 -1.18 -26.34 11.15
CA CYS A 39 -0.47 -25.81 12.31
C CYS A 39 -1.44 -25.55 13.47
N ASN A 40 -0.92 -25.42 14.68
CA ASN A 40 -1.69 -24.98 15.84
C ASN A 40 -1.87 -23.45 15.81
N LEU A 41 -2.64 -22.97 14.84
CA LEU A 41 -3.04 -21.57 14.71
C LEU A 41 -4.10 -21.23 15.76
N VAL A 42 -3.78 -20.27 16.64
CA VAL A 42 -4.60 -19.93 17.81
C VAL A 42 -5.12 -18.49 17.81
N SER A 43 -4.52 -17.59 17.03
CA SER A 43 -4.92 -16.18 16.98
C SER A 43 -4.61 -15.53 15.63
N LEU A 44 -5.42 -14.56 15.23
CA LEU A 44 -5.24 -13.76 14.03
C LEU A 44 -5.06 -12.28 14.42
N TYR A 45 -4.25 -11.56 13.64
CA TYR A 45 -3.97 -10.15 13.84
C TYR A 45 -4.09 -9.42 12.50
N THR A 46 -4.73 -8.26 12.49
CA THR A 46 -5.16 -7.59 11.26
C THR A 46 -4.72 -6.12 11.20
N PRO A 47 -4.29 -5.60 10.03
CA PRO A 47 -3.87 -4.22 9.85
C PRO A 47 -5.06 -3.29 9.55
N GLU A 48 -4.77 -2.07 9.05
CA GLU A 48 -5.73 -0.96 8.82
C GLU A 48 -6.99 -1.30 8.01
N HIS A 49 -6.95 -2.25 7.08
CA HIS A 49 -8.12 -2.62 6.27
C HIS A 49 -8.82 -3.90 6.77
N GLY A 50 -8.41 -4.36 7.95
CA GLY A 50 -8.90 -5.58 8.57
C GLY A 50 -8.47 -6.86 7.84
N LEU A 51 -9.09 -7.98 8.22
CA LEU A 51 -8.69 -9.31 7.75
C LEU A 51 -9.00 -9.57 6.26
N ASP A 52 -10.05 -8.93 5.75
CA ASP A 52 -10.61 -9.19 4.41
C ASP A 52 -10.51 -7.97 3.47
N GLY A 53 -9.88 -6.87 3.90
CA GLY A 53 -9.63 -5.70 3.05
C GLY A 53 -10.87 -4.86 2.72
N ARG A 54 -11.97 -5.02 3.45
CA ARG A 54 -13.26 -4.37 3.17
C ARG A 54 -13.50 -3.10 3.96
N GLU A 55 -12.65 -2.84 4.96
CA GLU A 55 -12.82 -1.73 5.89
C GLU A 55 -12.21 -0.45 5.31
N LYS A 56 -12.88 0.69 5.50
CA LYS A 56 -12.43 2.00 5.00
C LYS A 56 -11.22 2.51 5.81
N ALA A 57 -10.30 3.18 5.12
CA ALA A 57 -9.12 3.83 5.72
C ALA A 57 -9.52 4.83 6.81
N GLY A 58 -8.68 4.97 7.84
CA GLY A 58 -8.87 5.95 8.92
C GLY A 58 -10.04 5.67 9.89
N ARG A 59 -10.70 4.51 9.78
CA ARG A 59 -11.71 4.07 10.77
C ARG A 59 -11.13 3.02 11.69
N TYR A 60 -11.47 3.13 12.98
CA TYR A 60 -11.19 2.06 13.93
C TYR A 60 -11.93 0.79 13.52
N ILE A 61 -11.21 -0.33 13.51
CA ILE A 61 -11.77 -1.65 13.24
C ILE A 61 -11.70 -2.44 14.53
N GLY A 62 -12.86 -2.85 15.03
CA GLY A 62 -12.94 -3.73 16.19
C GLY A 62 -12.41 -5.12 15.88
N SER A 63 -11.87 -5.78 16.91
CA SER A 63 -11.56 -7.22 16.83
C SER A 63 -12.83 -8.01 16.52
N ARG A 64 -12.74 -9.01 15.65
CA ARG A 64 -13.91 -9.81 15.23
C ARG A 64 -13.58 -11.29 15.19
N ARG A 65 -14.62 -12.14 15.25
CA ARG A 65 -14.46 -13.56 14.98
C ARG A 65 -14.36 -13.80 13.47
N ASP A 66 -13.33 -14.49 13.02
CA ASP A 66 -13.20 -14.91 11.61
C ASP A 66 -14.10 -16.13 11.35
N PRO A 67 -15.12 -16.04 10.47
CA PRO A 67 -16.03 -17.16 10.19
C PRO A 67 -15.32 -18.34 9.51
N VAL A 68 -14.17 -18.11 8.88
CA VAL A 68 -13.42 -19.15 8.15
C VAL A 68 -12.64 -20.06 9.11
N THR A 69 -12.01 -19.49 10.13
CA THR A 69 -11.17 -20.26 11.07
C THR A 69 -11.79 -20.46 12.45
N GLY A 70 -12.83 -19.69 12.78
CA GLY A 70 -13.46 -19.64 14.11
C GLY A 70 -12.65 -18.87 15.16
N LEU A 71 -11.47 -18.36 14.80
CA LEU A 71 -10.54 -17.64 15.68
C LEU A 71 -10.90 -16.16 15.79
N THR A 72 -10.42 -15.52 16.86
CA THR A 72 -10.48 -14.06 16.99
C THR A 72 -9.40 -13.42 16.13
N ALA A 73 -9.81 -12.46 15.29
CA ALA A 73 -8.97 -11.55 14.54
C ALA A 73 -8.87 -10.23 15.29
N HIS A 74 -7.75 -10.06 15.99
CA HIS A 74 -7.41 -8.85 16.72
C HIS A 74 -7.04 -7.74 15.75
N SER A 75 -7.63 -6.55 15.92
CA SER A 75 -7.18 -5.38 15.17
C SER A 75 -5.88 -4.86 15.77
N LEU A 76 -4.89 -4.63 14.92
CA LEU A 76 -3.67 -3.89 15.25
C LEU A 76 -3.80 -2.39 14.91
N TYR A 77 -4.93 -2.01 14.30
CA TYR A 77 -5.24 -0.63 13.95
C TYR A 77 -6.16 -0.04 15.03
N ASP A 78 -5.57 0.19 16.19
CA ASP A 78 -6.14 0.94 17.32
C ASP A 78 -5.35 2.26 17.52
N PRO A 79 -5.81 3.20 18.37
CA PRO A 79 -5.10 4.47 18.61
C PRO A 79 -3.67 4.32 19.14
N THR A 80 -3.29 3.14 19.65
CA THR A 80 -1.95 2.86 20.19
C THR A 80 -1.03 2.18 19.17
N GLY A 81 -1.59 1.60 18.10
CA GLY A 81 -0.88 0.94 17.00
C GLY A 81 -0.06 -0.29 17.40
N LYS A 82 -0.24 -0.79 18.63
CA LYS A 82 0.61 -1.85 19.22
C LYS A 82 -0.24 -2.91 19.91
N PRO A 83 -0.05 -4.21 19.60
CA PRO A 83 -0.74 -5.28 20.32
C PRO A 83 -0.34 -5.26 21.80
N THR A 84 -1.33 -5.27 22.70
CA THR A 84 -1.06 -5.34 24.14
C THR A 84 -0.45 -6.70 24.53
N PRO A 85 0.30 -6.80 25.64
CA PRO A 85 0.80 -8.08 26.14
C PRO A 85 -0.29 -9.14 26.31
N ALA A 86 -1.50 -8.75 26.69
CA ALA A 86 -2.66 -9.63 26.81
C ALA A 86 -3.12 -10.21 25.45
N VAL A 87 -3.02 -9.44 24.38
CA VAL A 87 -3.35 -9.86 23.00
C VAL A 87 -2.28 -10.78 22.39
N LEU A 88 -1.05 -10.70 22.90
CA LEU A 88 0.04 -11.64 22.58
C LEU A 88 0.08 -12.85 23.52
N HIS A 89 -0.67 -12.83 24.62
CA HIS A 89 -0.68 -13.89 25.61
C HIS A 89 -1.26 -15.18 25.00
N GLY A 90 -0.43 -16.22 24.91
CA GLY A 90 -0.81 -17.51 24.35
C GLY A 90 -0.37 -17.77 22.91
N ILE A 91 0.44 -16.89 22.31
CA ILE A 91 1.24 -17.26 21.13
C ILE A 91 2.71 -17.38 21.51
N ASN A 92 3.46 -18.21 20.78
CA ASN A 92 4.92 -18.31 20.95
C ASN A 92 5.68 -18.11 19.63
N THR A 93 4.97 -17.82 18.53
CA THR A 93 5.55 -17.47 17.23
C THR A 93 4.56 -16.67 16.41
N LEU A 94 5.06 -15.67 15.67
CA LEU A 94 4.31 -14.77 14.80
C LEU A 94 4.74 -14.98 13.35
N VAL A 95 3.78 -15.12 12.44
CA VAL A 95 4.04 -15.34 11.01
C VAL A 95 3.55 -14.14 10.19
N PHE A 96 4.36 -13.71 9.22
CA PHE A 96 4.01 -12.72 8.19
C PHE A 96 4.28 -13.29 6.77
N HIS A 97 3.54 -12.84 5.76
CA HIS A 97 3.55 -13.40 4.40
C HIS A 97 4.10 -12.40 3.37
N THR A 98 5.01 -12.82 2.48
CA THR A 98 5.71 -11.91 1.54
C THR A 98 5.86 -12.42 0.09
N GLY A 99 5.20 -13.50 -0.35
CA GLY A 99 5.73 -14.31 -1.47
C GLY A 99 4.93 -14.46 -2.77
N LEU A 100 3.78 -13.83 -2.98
CA LEU A 100 2.79 -14.34 -3.96
C LEU A 100 1.95 -13.24 -4.66
N PRO A 101 1.21 -13.58 -5.76
CA PRO A 101 0.53 -12.66 -6.68
C PRO A 101 -0.05 -11.42 -6.02
N TRP A 102 0.11 -10.28 -6.69
CA TRP A 102 -0.31 -9.01 -6.15
C TRP A 102 -1.82 -8.98 -5.89
N ILE A 103 -2.16 -8.91 -4.60
CA ILE A 103 -3.50 -8.60 -4.16
C ILE A 103 -3.49 -7.13 -3.72
N PRO A 104 -4.43 -6.30 -4.23
CA PRO A 104 -4.55 -4.90 -3.82
C PRO A 104 -4.50 -4.74 -2.30
N THR A 105 -3.50 -4.00 -1.80
CA THR A 105 -3.33 -3.76 -0.36
C THR A 105 -4.29 -2.68 0.14
N SER A 106 -4.71 -1.79 -0.76
CA SER A 106 -5.65 -0.67 -0.56
C SER A 106 -6.39 -0.40 -1.87
N PRO A 107 -7.60 0.21 -1.85
CA PRO A 107 -8.26 0.68 -3.07
C PRO A 107 -7.37 1.56 -3.96
N ASN A 108 -6.46 2.33 -3.35
CA ASN A 108 -5.50 3.19 -4.06
C ASN A 108 -4.17 2.51 -4.39
N ILE A 109 -3.97 1.24 -3.99
CA ILE A 109 -2.76 0.45 -4.26
C ILE A 109 -3.16 -0.83 -5.03
N PRO A 110 -3.77 -0.69 -6.24
CA PRO A 110 -4.40 -1.79 -6.95
C PRO A 110 -3.43 -2.71 -7.71
N ARG A 111 -2.21 -2.27 -8.01
CA ARG A 111 -1.25 -2.99 -8.87
C ARG A 111 0.09 -3.19 -8.18
N TRP A 112 0.86 -4.19 -8.62
CA TRP A 112 2.17 -4.53 -8.04
C TRP A 112 3.17 -3.37 -8.04
N ASN A 113 3.05 -2.46 -9.00
CA ASN A 113 3.90 -1.28 -9.13
C ASN A 113 3.32 -0.05 -8.42
N SER A 114 2.08 -0.08 -7.93
CA SER A 114 1.46 1.03 -7.19
C SER A 114 2.30 1.52 -5.99
N PRO A 115 3.06 0.68 -5.25
CA PRO A 115 3.97 1.18 -4.22
C PRO A 115 5.04 2.14 -4.74
N LEU A 116 5.53 1.96 -5.97
CA LEU A 116 6.52 2.87 -6.57
C LEU A 116 5.91 4.26 -6.79
N TYR A 117 4.68 4.28 -7.30
CA TYR A 117 3.91 5.51 -7.50
C TYR A 117 3.55 6.18 -6.17
N TYR A 118 3.20 5.39 -5.15
CA TYR A 118 2.97 5.91 -3.80
C TYR A 118 4.20 6.62 -3.24
N VAL A 119 5.41 6.08 -3.42
CA VAL A 119 6.65 6.78 -3.03
C VAL A 119 6.85 8.05 -3.85
N ALA A 120 6.57 7.99 -5.16
CA ALA A 120 6.80 9.09 -6.09
C ALA A 120 5.91 10.32 -5.86
N THR A 121 4.66 10.13 -5.41
CA THR A 121 3.69 11.23 -5.31
C THR A 121 2.93 11.29 -3.97
N GLY A 122 3.15 10.34 -3.07
CA GLY A 122 2.39 10.23 -1.82
C GLY A 122 2.51 11.46 -0.93
N LEU A 123 3.70 12.07 -0.85
CA LEU A 123 3.93 13.29 -0.07
C LEU A 123 3.10 14.46 -0.62
N ILE A 124 3.08 14.65 -1.94
CA ILE A 124 2.21 15.65 -2.57
C ILE A 124 0.73 15.37 -2.29
N GLY A 125 0.34 14.08 -2.25
CA GLY A 125 -1.02 13.64 -1.98
C GLY A 125 -1.55 13.96 -0.58
N GLU A 126 -0.66 14.26 0.38
CA GLU A 126 -1.06 14.69 1.73
C GLU A 126 -1.36 16.21 1.81
N LEU A 127 -1.06 16.97 0.76
CA LEU A 127 -1.30 18.42 0.72
C LEU A 127 -2.72 18.74 0.22
N HIS A 128 -3.28 19.85 0.72
CA HIS A 128 -4.53 20.38 0.20
C HIS A 128 -4.29 21.09 -1.15
N GLY A 129 -5.02 20.68 -2.19
CA GLY A 129 -5.03 21.34 -3.49
C GLY A 129 -4.49 20.49 -4.65
N PRO A 130 -3.26 19.93 -4.55
CA PRO A 130 -2.74 19.01 -5.56
C PRO A 130 -3.55 17.70 -5.65
N GLU A 131 -3.66 17.19 -6.86
CA GLU A 131 -4.30 15.93 -7.19
C GLU A 131 -3.25 14.92 -7.65
N THR A 132 -3.35 13.69 -7.15
CA THR A 132 -2.41 12.61 -7.48
C THR A 132 -3.07 11.41 -8.18
N GLY A 133 -4.31 11.57 -8.65
CA GLY A 133 -5.12 10.49 -9.23
C GLY A 133 -5.75 9.55 -8.22
N VAL A 134 -5.54 9.78 -6.91
CA VAL A 134 -6.24 9.07 -5.82
C VAL A 134 -7.75 9.20 -5.98
N GLY A 135 -8.48 8.10 -5.78
CA GLY A 135 -9.92 8.02 -6.02
C GLY A 135 -10.33 7.81 -7.48
N GLY A 136 -9.38 7.83 -8.42
CA GLY A 136 -9.58 7.54 -9.84
C GLY A 136 -9.00 6.21 -10.30
N ALA A 137 -8.90 6.03 -11.63
CA ALA A 137 -8.40 4.80 -12.26
C ALA A 137 -6.86 4.64 -12.19
N ARG A 138 -6.14 5.69 -11.80
CA ARG A 138 -4.66 5.75 -11.80
C ARG A 138 -4.14 6.44 -10.52
N PRO A 139 -4.35 5.84 -9.34
CA PRO A 139 -3.91 6.42 -8.07
C PRO A 139 -2.38 6.53 -8.01
N PHE A 140 -1.89 7.70 -7.59
CA PHE A 140 -0.49 8.08 -7.46
C PHE A 140 0.30 8.18 -8.78
N GLU A 141 -0.35 8.03 -9.93
CA GLU A 141 0.33 8.11 -11.24
C GLU A 141 0.27 9.52 -11.86
N ILE A 142 -0.25 10.50 -11.12
CA ILE A 142 -0.44 11.88 -11.59
C ILE A 142 0.10 12.83 -10.53
N ILE A 143 0.57 13.99 -10.98
CA ILE A 143 0.83 15.17 -10.14
C ILE A 143 0.23 16.35 -10.88
N SER A 144 -0.83 16.94 -10.35
CA SER A 144 -1.51 18.07 -10.99
C SER A 144 -2.13 19.02 -9.98
N ALA A 145 -2.34 20.27 -10.35
CA ALA A 145 -3.06 21.24 -9.53
C ALA A 145 -3.77 22.28 -10.39
N ARG A 146 -4.79 22.93 -9.83
CA ARG A 146 -5.47 24.06 -10.47
C ARG A 146 -4.49 25.21 -10.68
N GLY A 147 -4.49 25.80 -11.88
CA GLY A 147 -3.62 26.94 -12.20
C GLY A 147 -2.19 26.57 -12.59
N VAL A 148 -1.86 25.27 -12.63
CA VAL A 148 -0.60 24.76 -13.18
C VAL A 148 -0.76 24.49 -14.68
N SER A 149 0.22 24.91 -15.47
CA SER A 149 0.33 24.61 -16.89
C SER A 149 0.85 23.18 -17.07
N GLY A 150 0.07 22.33 -17.75
CA GLY A 150 0.43 20.94 -18.04
C GLY A 150 1.76 20.83 -18.78
N SER A 151 1.88 21.46 -19.95
CA SER A 151 3.09 21.43 -20.78
C SER A 151 4.34 21.94 -20.03
N SER A 152 4.30 23.15 -19.46
CA SER A 152 5.45 23.72 -18.76
C SER A 152 5.87 22.87 -17.55
N PHE A 153 4.91 22.29 -16.84
CA PHE A 153 5.19 21.39 -15.71
C PHE A 153 5.85 20.10 -16.20
N THR A 154 5.32 19.49 -17.28
CA THR A 154 5.89 18.29 -17.89
C THR A 154 7.30 18.50 -18.39
N ASP A 155 7.56 19.62 -19.07
CA ASP A 155 8.90 19.95 -19.58
C ASP A 155 9.91 20.10 -18.45
N TYR A 156 9.51 20.80 -17.38
CA TYR A 156 10.35 20.90 -16.17
C TYR A 156 10.64 19.52 -15.55
N MET A 157 9.61 18.69 -15.37
CA MET A 157 9.79 17.36 -14.77
C MET A 157 10.68 16.44 -15.61
N ASN A 158 10.52 16.46 -16.94
CA ASN A 158 11.38 15.71 -17.86
C ASN A 158 12.83 16.25 -17.86
N SER A 159 13.03 17.55 -17.69
CA SER A 159 14.37 18.15 -17.60
C SER A 159 15.18 17.70 -16.38
N GLN A 160 14.55 17.07 -15.38
CA GLN A 160 15.26 16.49 -14.23
C GLN A 160 16.03 15.21 -14.59
N ASN A 161 15.82 14.65 -15.79
CA ASN A 161 16.55 13.51 -16.33
C ASN A 161 16.62 12.30 -15.37
N LEU A 162 15.50 12.00 -14.71
CA LEU A 162 15.40 10.88 -13.77
C LEU A 162 15.43 9.55 -14.52
N ALA A 163 16.49 8.76 -14.32
CA ALA A 163 16.73 7.51 -15.06
C ALA A 163 15.56 6.51 -14.95
N GLY A 164 14.99 6.14 -16.10
CA GLY A 164 13.85 5.20 -16.20
C GLY A 164 12.49 5.81 -15.82
N ILE A 165 12.41 7.13 -15.72
CA ILE A 165 11.20 7.86 -15.31
C ILE A 165 10.86 8.89 -16.38
N SER A 166 9.60 8.91 -16.83
CA SER A 166 9.12 9.84 -17.85
C SER A 166 7.80 10.48 -17.46
N PHE A 167 7.61 11.72 -17.89
CA PHE A 167 6.41 12.51 -17.63
C PHE A 167 5.71 12.84 -18.95
N SER A 168 4.39 12.78 -18.95
CA SER A 168 3.55 13.22 -20.06
C SER A 168 2.51 14.21 -19.57
N GLU A 169 2.12 15.16 -20.42
CA GLU A 169 1.14 16.18 -20.05
C GLU A 169 -0.15 15.57 -19.52
N HIS A 170 -0.63 16.13 -18.40
CA HIS A 170 -1.95 15.86 -17.86
C HIS A 170 -2.72 17.18 -17.76
N ARG A 171 -3.95 17.18 -18.25
CA ARG A 171 -4.86 18.33 -18.17
C ARG A 171 -6.30 17.87 -18.01
N SER A 172 -7.01 18.51 -17.09
CA SER A 172 -8.44 18.36 -16.89
C SER A 172 -9.05 19.72 -16.54
N GLY A 173 -9.63 20.40 -17.54
CA GLY A 173 -10.13 21.76 -17.40
C GLY A 173 -9.05 22.74 -16.88
N PRO A 174 -9.25 23.36 -15.70
CA PRO A 174 -8.30 24.30 -15.11
C PRO A 174 -7.16 23.64 -14.32
N VAL A 175 -7.17 22.30 -14.22
CA VAL A 175 -6.14 21.50 -13.55
C VAL A 175 -5.12 21.03 -14.59
N GLY A 176 -3.84 21.31 -14.36
CA GLY A 176 -2.74 20.86 -15.21
C GLY A 176 -1.60 20.27 -14.40
N GLY A 177 -0.75 19.50 -15.06
CA GLY A 177 0.41 18.86 -14.48
C GLY A 177 0.92 17.73 -15.36
N SER A 178 1.36 16.63 -14.75
CA SER A 178 1.90 15.48 -15.47
C SER A 178 1.36 14.16 -14.97
N SER A 179 1.18 13.22 -15.90
CA SER A 179 1.15 11.79 -15.59
C SER A 179 2.59 11.25 -15.55
N LEU A 180 2.83 10.32 -14.66
CA LEU A 180 4.11 9.67 -14.42
C LEU A 180 4.11 8.26 -15.01
N ARG A 181 5.24 7.84 -15.59
CA ARG A 181 5.53 6.45 -15.91
C ARG A 181 6.90 6.08 -15.34
N ILE A 182 6.93 4.98 -14.58
CA ILE A 182 8.14 4.40 -14.00
C ILE A 182 8.41 3.06 -14.69
N ASP A 183 9.59 2.92 -15.30
CA ASP A 183 10.06 1.63 -15.82
C ASP A 183 10.35 0.66 -14.65
N PRO A 184 10.01 -0.64 -14.76
CA PRO A 184 10.38 -1.62 -13.73
C PRO A 184 11.87 -1.67 -13.36
N SER A 185 12.75 -1.27 -14.28
CA SER A 185 14.20 -1.20 -14.11
C SER A 185 14.71 0.20 -13.72
N ALA A 186 13.82 1.16 -13.47
CA ALA A 186 14.18 2.53 -13.14
C ALA A 186 15.10 2.60 -11.90
N THR A 187 16.20 3.36 -12.03
CA THR A 187 17.13 3.64 -10.93
C THR A 187 17.03 5.09 -10.45
N GLY A 188 16.19 5.91 -11.11
CA GLY A 188 15.93 7.30 -10.73
C GLY A 188 15.33 7.42 -9.33
N ASN A 189 15.67 8.52 -8.64
CA ASN A 189 15.19 8.77 -7.28
C ASN A 189 13.68 9.10 -7.29
N LEU A 190 12.85 8.14 -6.88
CA LEU A 190 11.40 8.31 -6.82
C LEU A 190 10.98 9.43 -5.85
N THR A 191 11.63 9.54 -4.70
CA THR A 191 11.29 10.55 -3.69
C THR A 191 11.55 11.97 -4.20
N ALA A 192 12.59 12.15 -5.04
CA ALA A 192 12.93 13.45 -5.62
C ALA A 192 11.80 14.02 -6.50
N ILE A 193 10.93 13.16 -7.06
CA ILE A 193 9.76 13.58 -7.83
C ILE A 193 8.84 14.49 -7.02
N ASN A 194 8.62 14.19 -5.72
CA ASN A 194 7.81 15.04 -4.86
C ASN A 194 8.43 16.44 -4.70
N ILE A 195 9.76 16.51 -4.53
CA ILE A 195 10.47 17.77 -4.32
C ILE A 195 10.44 18.63 -5.58
N TYR A 196 10.77 18.05 -6.74
CA TYR A 196 10.72 18.74 -8.02
C TYR A 196 9.29 19.19 -8.38
N GLY A 197 8.31 18.30 -8.19
CA GLY A 197 6.91 18.62 -8.46
C GLY A 197 6.41 19.78 -7.60
N LEU A 198 6.73 19.79 -6.31
CA LEU A 198 6.37 20.90 -5.42
C LEU A 198 7.08 22.20 -5.78
N ALA A 199 8.38 22.13 -6.11
CA ALA A 199 9.15 23.30 -6.50
C ALA A 199 8.53 23.99 -7.73
N GLU A 200 8.18 23.21 -8.75
CA GLU A 200 7.60 23.73 -9.99
C GLU A 200 6.16 24.19 -9.83
N MET A 201 5.33 23.46 -9.07
CA MET A 201 3.99 23.93 -8.72
C MET A 201 4.07 25.28 -8.02
N ASN A 202 4.92 25.40 -7.00
CA ASN A 202 5.08 26.64 -6.26
C ASN A 202 5.60 27.78 -7.15
N ARG A 203 6.50 27.49 -8.09
CA ARG A 203 6.99 28.48 -9.07
C ARG A 203 5.85 29.03 -9.93
N GLN A 204 5.00 28.15 -10.47
CA GLN A 204 3.90 28.57 -11.34
C GLN A 204 2.77 29.26 -10.57
N LEU A 205 2.41 28.75 -9.38
CA LEU A 205 1.29 29.28 -8.60
C LEU A 205 1.61 30.62 -7.90
N ARG A 206 2.89 30.94 -7.67
CA ARG A 206 3.30 32.26 -7.17
C ARG A 206 3.46 33.32 -8.28
N ALA A 207 3.56 32.88 -9.53
CA ALA A 207 3.70 33.78 -10.67
C ALA A 207 2.34 34.24 -11.24
N ASN A 208 1.25 33.65 -10.76
CA ASN A 208 -0.15 33.99 -11.06
C ASN A 208 -0.78 34.77 -9.91
#